data_AF-A0A7L4PGU3-F1
#
_entry.id   AF-A0A7L4PGU3-F1
#
_cell.length_a   1.000
_cell.length_b   1.000
_cell.length_c   1.000
_cell.angle_alpha   90.00
_cell.angle_beta   90.00
_cell.angle_gamma   90.00
#
_symmetry.space_group_name_H-M   'P 1'
#
loop_
_entity.id
_entity.type
_entity.pdbx_description
1 polymer ?
#
loop_
_entity_poly.entity_id
_entity_poly.type
_entity_poly.pdbx_seq_one_letter_code
_entity_poly.pdbx_strand_id
1 'polypeptide(L)'
;MRDRNPGEEEIRDPVTGFAVPLDWLEKCPDREAQQKVRSGRWVLLSDGTLLRRGLTTGTTAAAACKGAILSLVRAVSQVEVPTPAGIRVKLPVQGHDGWCRAVKDGGDHQFDITHGLEIEARARAAPETGMVPGP
;
A
#
# COMPACT_ATOMS: atom_id res chain seq x y z
N MET A 1 37.40 0.47 -15.28
CA MET A 1 36.42 1.07 -14.36
C MET A 1 35.60 2.05 -15.18
N ARG A 2 34.30 1.81 -15.39
CA ARG A 2 33.43 2.80 -16.03
C ARG A 2 32.97 3.76 -14.95
N ASP A 3 33.26 5.04 -15.13
CA ASP A 3 32.84 6.10 -14.23
C ASP A 3 31.31 6.15 -14.17
N ARG A 4 30.77 6.13 -12.95
CA ARG A 4 29.33 6.25 -12.71
C ARG A 4 28.87 7.65 -13.07
N ASN A 5 27.83 7.74 -13.89
CA ASN A 5 27.21 8.99 -14.29
C ASN A 5 26.53 9.62 -13.05
N PRO A 6 26.83 10.89 -12.67
CA PRO A 6 26.37 11.51 -11.42
C PRO A 6 24.85 11.77 -11.32
N GLY A 7 24.04 11.29 -12.26
CA GLY A 7 22.57 11.39 -12.26
C GLY A 7 21.81 10.07 -12.04
N GLU A 8 22.51 8.93 -11.97
CA GLU A 8 21.89 7.63 -11.69
C GLU A 8 21.94 7.35 -10.18
N GLU A 9 21.03 7.97 -9.43
CA GLU A 9 20.83 7.59 -8.04
C GLU A 9 20.52 6.09 -7.96
N GLU A 10 21.31 5.38 -7.16
CA GLU A 10 21.09 3.97 -6.84
C GLU A 10 19.66 3.78 -6.32
N ILE A 11 18.81 3.08 -7.10
CA ILE A 11 17.43 2.85 -6.70
C ILE A 11 17.42 1.79 -5.61
N ARG A 12 16.84 2.16 -4.47
CA ARG A 12 16.60 1.23 -3.37
C ARG A 12 15.11 0.94 -3.28
N ASP A 13 14.79 -0.33 -3.13
CA ASP A 13 13.44 -0.73 -2.78
C ASP A 13 13.09 -0.17 -1.39
N PRO A 14 12.06 0.66 -1.25
CA PRO A 14 11.77 1.34 0.01
C PRO A 14 11.19 0.41 1.09
N VAL A 15 10.78 -0.82 0.72
CA VAL A 15 10.23 -1.81 1.66
C VAL A 15 11.35 -2.68 2.22
N THR A 16 12.27 -3.14 1.37
CA THR A 16 13.33 -4.09 1.77
C THR A 16 14.70 -3.44 1.96
N GLY A 17 14.91 -2.21 1.47
CA GLY A 17 16.21 -1.54 1.42
C GLY A 17 17.17 -2.08 0.35
N PHE A 18 16.73 -3.07 -0.44
CA PHE A 18 17.54 -3.72 -1.47
C PHE A 18 17.93 -2.72 -2.57
N ALA A 19 19.23 -2.64 -2.86
CA ALA A 19 19.74 -1.86 -3.98
C ALA A 19 19.46 -2.62 -5.28
N VAL A 20 18.60 -2.05 -6.13
CA VAL A 20 18.17 -2.65 -7.38
C VAL A 20 19.26 -2.50 -8.44
N PRO A 21 19.82 -3.59 -8.98
CA PRO A 21 20.85 -3.51 -10.02
C PRO A 21 20.33 -2.82 -11.30
N LEU A 22 21.18 -2.01 -11.93
CA LEU A 22 20.84 -1.32 -13.18
C LEU A 22 20.45 -2.32 -14.29
N ASP A 23 21.18 -3.42 -14.43
CA ASP A 23 20.88 -4.48 -15.41
C ASP A 23 19.46 -5.08 -15.24
N TRP A 24 18.84 -5.00 -14.06
CA TRP A 24 17.44 -5.46 -13.88
C TRP A 24 16.46 -4.43 -14.47
N LEU A 25 16.76 -3.14 -14.29
CA LEU A 25 15.99 -2.05 -14.88
C LEU A 25 16.11 -2.03 -16.40
N GLU A 26 17.30 -2.30 -16.95
CA GLU A 26 17.54 -2.39 -18.39
C GLU A 26 16.75 -3.55 -19.04
N LYS A 27 16.55 -4.66 -18.33
CA LYS A 27 15.71 -5.77 -18.78
C LYS A 27 14.22 -5.48 -18.67
N CYS A 28 13.82 -4.48 -17.87
CA CYS A 28 12.42 -4.16 -17.67
C CYS A 28 11.88 -3.32 -18.85
N PRO A 29 10.87 -3.79 -19.59
CA PRO A 29 10.30 -3.04 -20.71
C PRO A 29 9.48 -1.82 -20.25
N ASP A 30 9.12 -1.75 -18.96
CA ASP A 30 8.30 -0.70 -18.39
C ASP A 30 9.13 0.55 -18.09
N ARG A 31 8.87 1.64 -18.84
CA ARG A 31 9.57 2.93 -18.67
C ARG A 31 9.32 3.58 -17.29
N GLU A 32 8.28 3.17 -16.58
CA GLU A 32 7.95 3.65 -15.24
C GLU A 32 8.52 2.75 -14.13
N ALA A 33 9.29 1.70 -14.45
CA ALA A 33 9.81 0.74 -13.47
C ALA A 33 10.48 1.40 -12.27
N GLN A 34 11.31 2.43 -12.51
CA GLN A 34 11.96 3.18 -11.44
C GLN A 34 10.96 3.84 -10.49
N GLN A 35 9.92 4.49 -11.04
CA GLN A 35 8.89 5.17 -10.25
C GLN A 35 8.02 4.16 -9.50
N LYS A 36 7.69 3.03 -10.15
CA LYS A 36 6.95 1.93 -9.56
C LYS A 36 7.69 1.31 -8.38
N VAL A 37 9.00 1.05 -8.50
CA VAL A 37 9.83 0.58 -7.38
C VAL A 37 9.87 1.62 -6.26
N ARG A 38 10.15 2.89 -6.59
CA ARG A 38 10.20 4.00 -5.61
C ARG A 38 8.87 4.21 -4.86
N SER A 39 7.74 3.87 -5.46
CA SER A 39 6.44 3.92 -4.77
C SER A 39 6.30 2.89 -3.65
N GLY A 40 7.18 1.87 -3.62
CA GLY A 40 7.10 0.72 -2.72
C GLY A 40 5.96 -0.25 -3.01
N ARG A 41 5.09 0.05 -3.98
CA ARG A 41 4.00 -0.84 -4.42
C ARG A 41 4.46 -1.93 -5.39
N TRP A 42 5.70 -1.89 -5.86
CA TRP A 42 6.23 -2.83 -6.85
C TRP A 42 7.62 -3.32 -6.48
N VAL A 43 7.90 -4.58 -6.79
CA VAL A 43 9.23 -5.19 -6.74
C VAL A 43 9.69 -5.49 -8.16
N LEU A 44 10.96 -5.23 -8.45
CA LEU A 44 11.60 -5.60 -9.71
C LEU A 44 12.44 -6.86 -9.49
N LEU A 45 12.28 -7.85 -10.36
CA LEU A 45 13.02 -9.11 -10.34
C LEU A 45 14.23 -9.08 -11.27
N SER A 46 15.11 -10.09 -11.14
CA SER A 46 16.39 -10.17 -11.86
C SER A 46 16.30 -10.41 -13.36
N ASP A 47 15.14 -10.87 -13.81
CA ASP A 47 14.76 -11.04 -15.20
C ASP A 47 14.12 -9.78 -15.81
N GLY A 48 13.90 -8.73 -15.03
CA GLY A 48 13.22 -7.50 -15.45
C GLY A 48 11.71 -7.50 -15.20
N THR A 49 11.15 -8.55 -14.60
CA THR A 49 9.73 -8.64 -14.29
C THR A 49 9.37 -7.71 -13.13
N LEU A 50 8.30 -6.91 -13.30
CA LEU A 50 7.69 -6.13 -12.21
C LEU A 50 6.53 -6.91 -11.61
N LEU A 51 6.52 -7.05 -10.29
CA LEU A 51 5.40 -7.60 -9.53
C LEU A 51 4.82 -6.56 -8.57
N ARG A 52 3.50 -6.44 -8.57
CA ARG A 52 2.75 -5.57 -7.66
C ARG A 52 2.67 -6.24 -6.29
N ARG A 53 3.11 -5.53 -5.25
CA ARG A 53 2.92 -5.98 -3.86
C ARG A 53 1.44 -5.97 -3.50
N GLY A 54 0.99 -6.86 -2.64
CA GLY A 54 -0.31 -6.71 -1.98
C GLY A 54 -0.32 -5.62 -0.91
N LEU A 55 -1.47 -5.41 -0.29
CA LEU A 55 -1.66 -4.70 0.97
C LEU A 55 -2.04 -5.70 2.05
N THR A 56 -1.45 -5.53 3.23
CA THR A 56 -1.72 -6.45 4.34
C THR A 56 -3.16 -6.33 4.85
N THR A 57 -3.63 -7.32 5.60
CA THR A 57 -4.89 -7.25 6.35
C THR A 57 -4.91 -6.05 7.29
N GLY A 58 -3.80 -5.76 7.98
CA GLY A 58 -3.68 -4.59 8.85
C GLY A 58 -3.80 -3.25 8.11
N THR A 59 -3.19 -3.12 6.94
CA THR A 59 -3.34 -1.92 6.08
C THR A 59 -4.79 -1.76 5.61
N THR A 60 -5.44 -2.86 5.25
CA THR A 60 -6.86 -2.87 4.82
C THR A 60 -7.78 -2.49 5.98
N ALA A 61 -7.53 -3.01 7.18
CA ALA A 61 -8.27 -2.66 8.39
C ALA A 61 -8.09 -1.18 8.77
N ALA A 62 -6.86 -0.66 8.70
CA ALA A 62 -6.59 0.76 8.93
C ALA A 62 -7.38 1.65 7.94
N ALA A 63 -7.50 1.22 6.68
CA ALA A 63 -8.29 1.93 5.69
C ALA A 63 -9.79 1.90 5.98
N ALA A 64 -10.35 0.74 6.36
CA ALA A 64 -11.74 0.62 6.78
C ALA A 64 -12.02 1.54 7.99
N CYS A 65 -11.19 1.49 9.04
CA CYS A 65 -11.34 2.34 10.22
C CYS A 65 -11.27 3.83 9.89
N LYS A 66 -10.26 4.24 9.10
CA LYS A 66 -10.13 5.64 8.68
C LYS A 66 -11.33 6.08 7.84
N GLY A 67 -11.79 5.24 6.92
CA GLY A 67 -12.96 5.50 6.09
C GLY A 67 -14.23 5.63 6.93
N ALA A 68 -14.43 4.79 7.95
CA ALA A 68 -15.58 4.84 8.84
C ALA A 68 -15.63 6.13 9.66
N ILE A 69 -14.49 6.59 10.16
CA ILE A 69 -14.42 7.86 10.91
C ILE A 69 -14.73 9.04 9.99
N LEU A 70 -14.10 9.10 8.81
CA LEU A 70 -14.35 10.16 7.83
C LEU A 70 -15.80 10.13 7.32
N SER A 71 -16.40 8.94 7.28
CA SER A 71 -17.78 8.76 6.81
C SER A 71 -18.86 9.26 7.76
N LEU A 72 -18.49 9.62 9.00
CA LEU A 72 -19.40 10.34 9.91
C LEU A 72 -19.81 11.72 9.37
N VAL A 73 -19.00 12.32 8.50
CA VAL A 73 -19.25 13.68 7.97
C VAL A 73 -19.77 13.65 6.54
N ARG A 74 -19.28 12.73 5.71
CA ARG A 74 -19.66 12.61 4.29
C ARG A 74 -19.28 11.25 3.73
N ALA A 75 -19.92 10.80 2.66
CA ALA A 75 -19.50 9.57 1.98
C ALA A 75 -18.01 9.62 1.54
N VAL A 76 -17.34 8.47 1.60
CA VAL A 76 -15.91 8.30 1.32
C VAL A 76 -15.71 7.14 0.35
N SER A 77 -15.05 7.40 -0.78
CA SER A 77 -14.75 6.39 -1.81
C SER A 77 -13.27 5.98 -1.87
N GLN A 78 -12.39 6.71 -1.19
CA GLN A 78 -10.96 6.44 -1.14
C GLN A 78 -10.35 7.00 0.15
N VAL A 79 -9.37 6.29 0.69
CA VAL A 79 -8.53 6.78 1.78
C VAL A 79 -7.05 6.56 1.49
N GLU A 80 -6.22 7.37 2.14
CA GLU A 80 -4.78 7.16 2.20
C GLU A 80 -4.37 6.79 3.63
N VAL A 81 -3.60 5.72 3.81
CA VAL A 81 -3.11 5.27 5.11
C VAL A 81 -1.59 5.10 5.09
N PRO A 82 -0.89 5.38 6.22
CA PRO A 82 0.51 5.02 6.35
C PRO A 82 0.65 3.50 6.49
N THR A 83 1.81 2.99 6.10
CA THR A 83 2.24 1.61 6.36
C THR A 83 3.43 1.61 7.32
N PRO A 84 3.71 0.49 8.01
CA PRO A 84 4.91 0.36 8.85
C PRO A 84 6.24 0.60 8.10
N ALA A 85 6.26 0.40 6.78
CA ALA A 85 7.40 0.69 5.91
C ALA A 85 7.58 2.18 5.59
N GLY A 86 6.83 3.09 6.22
CA GLY A 86 6.91 4.53 5.98
C GLY A 86 6.26 5.01 4.68
N ILE A 87 5.68 4.11 3.90
CA ILE A 87 5.01 4.42 2.63
C ILE A 87 3.53 4.72 2.90
N ARG A 88 2.99 5.75 2.25
CA ARG A 88 1.55 6.02 2.21
C ARG A 88 0.92 5.30 1.03
N VAL A 89 -0.18 4.60 1.27
CA VAL A 89 -0.91 3.87 0.24
C VAL A 89 -2.34 4.39 0.14
N LYS A 90 -2.78 4.62 -1.10
CA LYS A 90 -4.16 4.97 -1.43
C LYS A 90 -4.90 3.72 -1.83
N LEU A 91 -6.08 3.51 -1.26
CA LEU A 91 -6.95 2.39 -1.60
C LEU A 91 -8.41 2.82 -1.63
N PRO A 92 -9.20 2.27 -2.58
CA PRO A 92 -10.63 2.51 -2.64
C PRO A 92 -11.30 1.92 -1.40
N VAL A 93 -12.34 2.59 -0.94
CA VAL A 93 -13.21 2.13 0.14
C VAL A 93 -14.66 2.48 -0.19
N GLN A 94 -15.60 1.90 0.56
CA GLN A 94 -17.01 2.29 0.49
C GLN A 94 -17.43 2.70 1.90
N GLY A 95 -17.46 4.01 2.16
CA GLY A 95 -17.80 4.56 3.46
C GLY A 95 -18.99 5.51 3.41
N HIS A 96 -19.93 5.34 4.32
CA HIS A 96 -21.06 6.24 4.55
C HIS A 96 -21.58 6.07 5.99
N ASP A 97 -22.15 7.13 6.56
CA ASP A 97 -22.87 7.10 7.85
C ASP A 97 -22.12 6.42 9.02
N GLY A 98 -20.81 6.65 9.11
CA GLY A 98 -19.96 6.04 10.14
C GLY A 98 -19.61 4.57 9.90
N TRP A 99 -20.05 3.95 8.81
CA TRP A 99 -19.60 2.63 8.38
C TRP A 99 -18.63 2.74 7.22
N CYS A 100 -17.74 1.76 7.06
CA CYS A 100 -16.89 1.65 5.90
C CYS A 100 -16.41 0.23 5.64
N ARG A 101 -16.31 -0.13 4.36
CA ARG A 101 -15.74 -1.37 3.85
C ARG A 101 -14.47 -1.13 3.03
N ALA A 102 -13.44 -1.93 3.27
CA ALA A 102 -12.24 -2.01 2.45
C ALA A 102 -11.98 -3.46 2.03
N VAL A 103 -11.43 -3.67 0.83
CA VAL A 103 -11.13 -5.00 0.29
C VAL A 103 -9.63 -5.19 0.18
N LYS A 104 -9.12 -6.33 0.65
CA LYS A 104 -7.68 -6.62 0.65
C LYS A 104 -7.14 -6.87 -0.77
N ASP A 105 -6.25 -6.00 -1.22
CA ASP A 105 -5.47 -6.18 -2.45
C ASP A 105 -4.32 -7.19 -2.22
N GLY A 106 -4.27 -8.28 -2.97
CA GLY A 106 -3.25 -9.32 -2.86
C GLY A 106 -2.02 -9.04 -3.73
N GLY A 107 -2.10 -8.04 -4.61
CA GLY A 107 -1.07 -7.80 -5.63
C GLY A 107 -0.95 -9.01 -6.57
N ASP A 108 0.27 -9.38 -6.90
CA ASP A 108 0.58 -10.50 -7.80
C ASP A 108 1.00 -11.77 -7.03
N HIS A 109 0.67 -11.85 -5.73
CA HIS A 109 0.96 -13.03 -4.92
C HIS A 109 0.12 -14.23 -5.40
N GLN A 110 0.78 -15.28 -5.89
CA GLN A 110 0.10 -16.44 -6.49
C GLN A 110 -0.83 -17.20 -5.52
N PHE A 111 -0.60 -17.11 -4.20
CA PHE A 111 -1.35 -17.88 -3.21
C PHE A 111 -1.67 -17.08 -1.92
N ASP A 112 -2.37 -15.94 -2.05
CA ASP A 112 -2.86 -15.20 -0.88
C ASP A 112 -4.30 -15.61 -0.56
N ILE A 113 -4.46 -16.52 0.42
CA ILE A 113 -5.77 -17.06 0.84
C ILE A 113 -6.74 -15.96 1.28
N THR A 114 -6.23 -14.81 1.72
CA THR A 114 -7.04 -13.69 2.22
C THR A 114 -7.19 -12.56 1.19
N HIS A 115 -6.69 -12.73 -0.04
CA HIS A 115 -6.97 -11.78 -1.11
C HIS A 115 -8.48 -11.65 -1.33
N GLY A 116 -8.96 -10.42 -1.50
CA GLY A 116 -10.39 -10.15 -1.66
C GLY A 116 -11.18 -10.19 -0.34
N LEU A 117 -10.55 -10.49 0.80
CA LEU A 117 -11.20 -10.39 2.11
C LEU A 117 -11.72 -8.97 2.33
N GLU A 118 -13.00 -8.88 2.68
CA GLU A 118 -13.64 -7.63 3.06
C GLU A 118 -13.42 -7.36 4.55
N ILE A 119 -13.02 -6.15 4.88
CA ILE A 119 -12.92 -5.67 6.26
C ILE A 119 -13.85 -4.49 6.42
N GLU A 120 -14.75 -4.61 7.39
CA GLU A 120 -15.70 -3.57 7.74
C GLU A 120 -15.34 -2.92 9.08
N ALA A 121 -15.56 -1.62 9.17
CA ALA A 121 -15.42 -0.85 10.40
C ALA A 121 -16.64 0.02 10.64
N ARG A 122 -16.92 0.30 11.91
CA ARG A 122 -17.96 1.22 12.35
C ARG A 122 -17.39 2.23 13.33
N ALA A 123 -17.72 3.49 13.11
CA ALA A 123 -17.41 4.62 13.95
C ALA A 123 -18.72 5.22 14.46
N ARG A 124 -18.68 5.78 15.66
CA ARG A 124 -19.75 6.60 16.24
C ARG A 124 -19.08 7.80 16.91
N ALA A 125 -19.76 8.95 16.89
CA ALA A 125 -19.31 10.08 17.67
C ALA A 125 -19.34 9.72 19.17
N ALA A 126 -18.29 10.09 19.89
CA ALA A 126 -18.19 9.94 21.33
C ALA A 126 -17.84 11.31 21.94
N PRO A 127 -18.35 11.62 23.15
CA PRO A 127 -18.07 12.90 23.81
C PRO A 127 -16.59 13.02 24.23
N GLU A 128 -15.91 11.90 24.42
CA GLU A 128 -14.51 11.83 24.82
C GLU A 128 -13.75 10.77 24.02
N THR A 129 -12.44 10.97 23.87
CA THR A 129 -11.56 9.99 23.24
C THR A 129 -11.02 9.06 24.33
N GLY A 130 -11.30 7.76 24.21
CA GLY A 130 -10.79 6.74 25.12
C GLY A 130 -10.37 5.49 24.35
N MET A 131 -9.41 4.75 24.90
CA MET A 131 -9.08 3.41 24.43
C MET A 131 -9.62 2.40 25.44
N VAL A 132 -10.59 1.61 25.01
CA VAL A 132 -11.11 0.48 25.78
C VAL A 132 -10.56 -0.78 25.12
N PRO A 133 -9.69 -1.55 25.80
CA PRO A 133 -9.29 -2.85 25.28
C PRO A 133 -10.53 -3.74 25.12
N GLY A 134 -10.48 -4.67 24.15
CA GLY A 134 -11.56 -5.63 23.96
C GLY A 134 -11.83 -6.46 25.22
N PRO A 135 -12.99 -7.13 25.29
CA PRO A 135 -13.29 -8.06 26.37
C PRO A 135 -12.24 -9.17 26.48
#